data_AF-A0A2N2Z962-F1
#
_entry.id   AF-A0A2N2Z962-F1
#
_cell.length_a   1.000
_cell.length_b   1.000
_cell.length_c   1.000
_cell.angle_alpha   90.00
_cell.angle_beta   90.00
_cell.angle_gamma   90.00
#
_symmetry.space_group_name_H-M   'P 1'
#
loop_
_entity.id
_entity.type
_entity.pdbx_description
1 polymer ?
#
loop_
_entity_poly.entity_id
_entity_poly.type
_entity_poly.pdbx_seq_one_letter_code
_entity_poly.pdbx_strand_id
1 'polypeptide(L)'
;QIPHFDKLVHFIMLMVLALLLISEFNKHRRTYNVSPKAFLWAAIISVLYGAVLEILQHFVFTSRYASLWDIMANCLGVTAALLLYRFVNKATRGFL
;
A
#
# COMPACT_ATOMS: atom_id res chain seq x y z
N GLN A 1 -21.39 3.37 12.10
CA GLN A 1 -20.00 3.35 11.61
C GLN A 1 -19.09 3.34 12.82
N ILE A 2 -18.04 2.49 12.85
CA ILE A 2 -17.00 2.60 13.87
C ILE A 2 -16.15 3.81 13.49
N PRO A 3 -16.06 4.86 14.33
CA PRO A 3 -15.25 6.04 14.02
C PRO A 3 -13.81 5.61 13.74
N HIS A 4 -13.19 6.17 12.69
CA HIS A 4 -11.78 5.96 12.32
C HIS A 4 -11.34 4.58 11.82
N PHE A 5 -12.16 3.52 11.96
CA PHE A 5 -11.79 2.18 11.49
C PHE A 5 -11.54 2.14 9.98
N ASP A 6 -12.26 2.95 9.21
CA ASP A 6 -12.08 3.05 7.76
C ASP A 6 -10.67 3.48 7.35
N LYS A 7 -10.07 4.41 8.11
CA LYS A 7 -8.72 4.91 7.85
C LYS A 7 -7.66 3.83 8.09
N LEU A 8 -7.87 3.01 9.12
CA LEU A 8 -7.00 1.87 9.41
C LEU A 8 -7.08 0.83 8.28
N VAL A 9 -8.28 0.57 7.75
CA VAL A 9 -8.45 -0.35 6.62
C VAL A 9 -7.71 0.16 5.39
N HIS A 10 -7.84 1.44 5.04
CA HIS A 10 -7.10 2.06 3.93
C HIS A 10 -5.58 1.94 4.10
N PHE A 11 -5.08 2.28 5.29
CA PHE A 11 -3.67 2.14 5.62
C PHE A 11 -3.17 0.69 5.44
N ILE A 12 -3.86 -0.29 6.04
CA ILE A 12 -3.44 -1.70 5.99
C ILE A 12 -3.54 -2.25 4.58
N MET A 13 -4.64 -1.99 3.86
CA MET A 13 -4.85 -2.52 2.51
C MET A 13 -3.80 -2.00 1.53
N LEU A 14 -3.51 -0.69 1.53
CA LEU A 14 -2.49 -0.15 0.64
C LEU A 14 -1.08 -0.55 1.06
N MET A 15 -0.82 -0.73 2.36
CA MET A 15 0.45 -1.27 2.82
C MET A 15 0.68 -2.70 2.31
N VAL A 16 -0.32 -3.58 2.44
CA VAL A 16 -0.22 -4.97 1.97
C VAL A 16 -0.10 -5.01 0.44
N LEU A 17 -0.89 -4.22 -0.28
CA LEU A 17 -0.81 -4.10 -1.73
C LEU A 17 0.59 -3.65 -2.17
N ALA A 18 1.13 -2.60 -1.56
CA ALA A 18 2.47 -2.11 -1.86
C ALA A 18 3.55 -3.17 -1.58
N LEU A 19 3.46 -3.91 -0.46
CA LEU A 19 4.39 -5.02 -0.16
C LEU A 19 4.38 -6.10 -1.24
N LEU A 20 3.19 -6.50 -1.70
CA LEU A 20 3.03 -7.49 -2.76
C LEU A 20 3.58 -7.00 -4.10
N LEU A 21 3.33 -5.73 -4.45
CA LEU A 21 3.85 -5.12 -5.66
C LEU A 21 5.38 -5.01 -5.63
N ILE A 22 5.96 -4.61 -4.49
CA ILE A 22 7.42 -4.59 -4.34
C ILE A 22 7.98 -6.00 -4.53
N SER A 23 7.37 -7.02 -3.93
CA SER A 23 7.76 -8.43 -4.12
C SER A 23 7.78 -8.83 -5.60
N GLU A 24 6.70 -8.51 -6.32
CA GLU A 24 6.55 -8.89 -7.73
C GLU A 24 7.59 -8.20 -8.64
N PHE A 25 7.80 -6.90 -8.46
CA PHE A 25 8.78 -6.16 -9.27
C PHE A 25 10.23 -6.34 -8.80
N ASN A 26 10.45 -6.88 -7.59
CA ASN A 26 11.78 -7.08 -7.04
C ASN A 26 12.39 -8.42 -7.46
N LYS A 27 13.10 -8.39 -8.60
CA LYS A 27 13.88 -9.53 -9.10
C LYS A 27 14.98 -10.03 -8.14
N HIS A 28 15.37 -9.22 -7.14
CA HIS A 28 16.43 -9.54 -6.18
C HIS A 28 15.88 -10.02 -4.82
N ARG A 29 14.60 -10.42 -4.74
CA ARG A 29 13.97 -10.82 -3.48
C ARG A 29 14.72 -11.91 -2.72
N ARG A 30 15.35 -12.88 -3.40
CA ARG A 30 16.12 -13.97 -2.76
C ARG A 30 17.48 -13.54 -2.20
N THR A 31 18.01 -12.38 -2.62
CA THR A 31 19.25 -11.83 -2.08
C THR A 31 19.00 -10.74 -1.04
N TYR A 32 17.74 -10.55 -0.61
CA TYR A 32 17.29 -9.52 0.32
C TYR A 32 17.60 -8.08 -0.10
N ASN A 33 18.02 -7.90 -1.35
CA ASN A 33 18.19 -6.60 -1.97
C ASN A 33 16.88 -6.16 -2.60
N VAL A 34 16.70 -4.84 -2.70
CA VAL A 34 15.50 -4.24 -3.28
C VAL A 34 15.90 -3.34 -4.43
N SER A 35 15.30 -3.58 -5.59
CA SER A 35 15.48 -2.72 -6.75
C SER A 35 14.77 -1.37 -6.54
N PRO A 36 15.44 -0.23 -6.77
CA PRO A 36 14.77 1.08 -6.75
C PRO A 36 13.60 1.16 -7.74
N LYS A 37 13.67 0.42 -8.85
CA LYS A 37 12.58 0.33 -9.83
C LYS A 37 11.35 -0.36 -9.25
N ALA A 38 11.54 -1.37 -8.38
CA ALA A 38 10.42 -2.07 -7.73
C ALA A 38 9.66 -1.13 -6.79
N PHE A 39 10.38 -0.32 -6.02
CA PHE A 39 9.79 0.71 -5.18
C PHE A 39 9.02 1.77 -5.99
N LEU A 40 9.60 2.25 -7.09
CA LEU A 40 8.94 3.23 -7.95
C LEU A 40 7.63 2.68 -8.54
N TRP A 41 7.65 1.48 -9.12
CA TRP A 41 6.45 0.86 -9.71
C TRP A 41 5.39 0.56 -8.66
N ALA A 42 5.79 0.02 -7.51
CA ALA A 42 4.85 -0.24 -6.42
C ALA A 42 4.19 1.05 -5.89
N ALA A 43 4.97 2.12 -5.74
CA ALA A 43 4.44 3.42 -5.31
C ALA A 43 3.44 3.99 -6.32
N ILE A 44 3.79 4.00 -7.62
CA ILE A 44 2.90 4.50 -8.68
C ILE A 44 1.58 3.72 -8.70
N ILE A 45 1.65 2.39 -8.72
CA ILE A 45 0.45 1.54 -8.78
C ILE A 45 -0.40 1.70 -7.52
N SER A 46 0.22 1.75 -6.33
CA SER A 46 -0.52 1.88 -5.07
C SER A 46 -1.20 3.25 -4.95
N VAL A 47 -0.55 4.33 -5.39
CA VAL A 47 -1.14 5.68 -5.40
C VAL A 47 -2.32 5.75 -6.37
N LEU A 48 -2.16 5.21 -7.58
CA LEU A 48 -3.26 5.16 -8.55
C LEU A 48 -4.44 4.33 -8.01
N TYR A 49 -4.15 3.19 -7.38
CA TYR A 49 -5.18 2.36 -6.77
C TYR A 49 -5.91 3.08 -5.63
N GLY A 50 -5.19 3.78 -4.76
CA GLY A 50 -5.78 4.61 -3.71
C GLY A 50 -6.70 5.71 -4.24
N ALA A 51 -6.27 6.41 -5.31
CA ALA A 51 -7.09 7.44 -5.95
C ALA A 51 -8.38 6.85 -6.55
N VAL A 52 -8.31 5.66 -7.17
CA VAL A 52 -9.50 4.96 -7.68
C VAL A 52 -10.43 4.56 -6.53
N LEU A 53 -9.89 4.06 -5.41
CA LEU A 53 -10.69 3.72 -4.24
C LEU A 53 -11.42 4.94 -3.67
N GLU A 54 -10.79 6.10 -3.59
CA GLU A 54 -11.43 7.34 -3.12
C GLU A 54 -12.57 7.80 -4.05
N ILE A 55 -12.35 7.71 -5.37
CA ILE A 55 -13.39 7.99 -6.37
C ILE A 55 -14.56 7.02 -6.17
N LEU A 56 -14.30 5.72 -6.06
CA LEU A 56 -15.34 4.71 -5.83
C LEU A 56 -16.06 4.96 -4.51
N GLN A 57 -15.34 5.36 -3.46
CA GLN A 57 -15.91 5.69 -2.16
C GLN A 57 -16.87 6.88 -2.25
N HIS A 58 -16.53 7.90 -3.04
CA HIS A 58 -17.39 9.05 -3.28
C HIS A 58 -18.68 8.71 -4.07
N PHE A 59 -18.56 7.91 -5.13
CA PHE A 59 -19.69 7.65 -6.04
C PHE A 59 -20.56 6.44 -5.65
N VAL A 60 -19.96 5.38 -5.13
CA VAL A 60 -20.65 4.10 -4.85
C VAL A 60 -21.09 4.02 -3.39
N PHE A 61 -20.30 4.58 -2.48
CA PHE A 61 -20.54 4.46 -1.04
C PHE A 61 -21.00 5.80 -0.45
N THR A 62 -22.19 6.25 -0.86
CA THR A 62 -22.84 7.53 -0.47
C THR A 62 -23.02 7.77 1.04
N SER A 63 -22.75 6.77 1.88
CA SER A 63 -22.73 6.88 3.36
C SER A 63 -21.34 7.22 3.94
N ARG A 64 -20.30 7.32 3.11
CA ARG A 64 -18.93 7.63 3.52
C ARG A 64 -18.40 8.86 2.79
N TYR A 65 -17.87 9.80 3.55
CA TYR A 65 -17.22 10.99 3.00
C TYR A 65 -15.76 10.65 2.71
N ALA A 66 -15.35 10.75 1.43
CA ALA A 66 -13.94 10.79 1.07
C ALA A 66 -13.30 11.97 1.78
N SER A 67 -12.33 11.71 2.65
CA SER A 67 -11.67 12.73 3.46
C SER A 67 -10.19 12.82 3.11
N LEU A 68 -9.60 14.00 3.29
CA LEU A 68 -8.15 14.18 3.15
C LEU A 68 -7.35 13.20 4.03
N TRP A 69 -7.95 12.73 5.12
CA TRP A 69 -7.34 11.74 6.01
C TRP A 69 -7.22 10.35 5.39
N ASP A 70 -8.06 10.01 4.40
CA ASP A 70 -7.99 8.73 3.70
C ASP A 70 -6.81 8.74 2.73
N ILE A 71 -6.59 9.85 2.02
CA ILE A 71 -5.38 10.10 1.22
C ILE A 71 -4.13 9.98 2.08
N MET A 72 -4.14 10.59 3.27
CA MET A 72 -3.01 10.50 4.20
C MET A 72 -2.76 9.07 4.67
N ALA A 73 -3.83 8.32 5.03
CA ALA A 73 -3.72 6.92 5.42
C ALA A 73 -3.16 6.06 4.29
N ASN A 74 -3.59 6.30 3.05
CA ASN A 74 -3.10 5.67 1.83
C ASN A 74 -1.59 5.91 1.65
N CYS A 75 -1.14 7.17 1.71
CA CYS A 75 0.28 7.53 1.59
C CYS A 75 1.14 6.94 2.71
N LEU A 76 0.63 6.92 3.94
CA LEU A 76 1.32 6.30 5.07
C LEU A 76 1.45 4.79 4.89
N GLY A 77 0.43 4.11 4.37
CA GLY A 77 0.46 2.67 4.10
C GLY A 77 1.54 2.30 3.09
N VAL A 78 1.62 3.05 1.97
CA VAL A 78 2.67 2.85 0.95
C VAL A 78 4.05 3.11 1.53
N THR A 79 4.22 4.19 2.31
CA THR A 79 5.50 4.51 2.95
C THR A 79 5.93 3.44 3.96
N ALA A 80 4.99 2.94 4.77
CA ALA A 80 5.22 1.84 5.69
C ALA A 80 5.66 0.57 4.96
N ALA A 81 5.04 0.24 3.83
CA ALA A 81 5.43 -0.90 2.99
C ALA A 81 6.88 -0.77 2.48
N LEU A 82 7.29 0.41 2.02
CA LEU A 82 8.67 0.66 1.56
C LEU A 82 9.70 0.40 2.67
N LEU A 83 9.41 0.85 3.89
CA LEU A 83 10.28 0.67 5.05
C LEU A 83 10.30 -0.78 5.55
N LEU A 84 9.14 -1.44 5.57
CA LEU A 84 8.97 -2.78 6.13
C LEU A 84 9.36 -3.90 5.15
N TYR A 85 9.35 -3.65 3.84
CA TYR A 85 9.55 -4.70 2.83
C TYR A 85 10.83 -5.52 3.06
N ARG A 86 11.95 -4.88 3.43
CA ARG A 86 13.21 -5.60 3.74
C ARG A 86 13.05 -6.58 4.90
N PHE A 87 12.38 -6.16 5.96
CA PHE A 87 12.14 -6.99 7.14
C PHE A 87 11.16 -8.13 6.81
N VAL A 88 10.09 -7.82 6.08
CA VAL A 88 9.06 -8.79 5.67
C VAL A 88 9.63 -9.83 4.70
N ASN A 89 10.40 -9.42 3.70
CA ASN A 89 11.09 -10.32 2.78
C ASN A 89 12.03 -11.27 3.56
N LYS A 90 12.84 -10.72 4.47
CA LYS A 90 13.74 -11.54 5.32
C LYS A 90 12.96 -12.52 6.20
N ALA A 91 11.88 -12.08 6.84
CA ALA A 91 11.04 -12.92 7.69
C ALA A 91 10.36 -14.05 6.89
N THR A 92 9.95 -13.77 5.65
CA THR A 92 9.34 -14.75 4.73
C THR A 92 10.37 -15.53 3.91
N ARG A 93 11.67 -15.43 4.23
CA ARG A 93 12.78 -16.14 3.56
C ARG A 93 12.81 -15.93 2.04
N GLY A 94 12.45 -14.72 1.57
CA GLY A 94 12.45 -14.37 0.15
C GLY A 94 11.25 -14.87 -0.65
N PHE A 95 10.14 -15.23 0.03
CA PHE A 95 8.86 -15.49 -0.61
C PHE A 95 8.23 -14.19 -1.13
N LEU A 96 8.17 -13.17 -0.28
CA LEU A 96 7.95 -11.76 -0.64
C LEU A 96 9.28 -11.10 -0.95
#